data_AF-A0A3R5QQM4-F1
#
_entry.id   AF-A0A3R5QQM4-F1
#
_cell.length_a   1.000
_cell.length_b   1.000
_cell.length_c   1.000
_cell.angle_alpha   90.00
_cell.angle_beta   90.00
_cell.angle_gamma   90.00
#
_symmetry.space_group_name_H-M   'P 1'
#
loop_
_entity.id
_entity.type
_entity.pdbx_description
1 polymer ?
#
loop_
_entity_poly.entity_id
_entity_poly.type
_entity_poly.pdbx_seq_one_letter_code
_entity_poly.pdbx_strand_id
1 'polypeptide(L)'
;MISSVVLILIKKNRLFVVSDKHGSMIQLPCTNMREGETITAATKRILEQLGIISVDIISSSKSIVRNEKRYFSSMVELTDDIDVEENEVRGHKWVDFESIHNLSFIENKAILYCLESYIEVNSNSNNINMLKDEFKRGLMGRSYLYQSEERVEKIKIDNSLSLANKRNTIIGSTILGIIFSCFFFAYLGISALIFNLIMIIVFVGCIGIKNKGSIMGYFLLTCSLILSASFSIYTNPVFRSLNIVLIPLILTLSFILFTYNDIGFKLTHLLGGLTNKLFKSSIVTSIKLPRFVMDNISIKNKSNASSSYKYVRNGILISIPLLLFLVLVLSKADNIFGYYINNISSNILAINPSTSFYKLVVAIVIAFYSFGFLWSFNYRFYNNTTSNSVKRESLEPITVTTVLAMVCILYIIFTIIQITYLYGGTNKVLPGGFTYSEYARRGFFELVFITLVNLIGVTILKIYVDNSKVKLNIILNIIYTIIVVLTLNMACSAFYRMYLYIDAFGYTRLRILVQLFVILLGIIIFLQFLFIWKDKSIFKYIIVVSLTLYIGINFFNIDSFIAKKNIELSADKKIDNNYLTVLSLDSIKVMNKARNEGKIDDETYFKWKNGANIKIDNWYEYNYFIYKANGK
;
A
#
# COMPACT_ATOMS: atom_id res chain seq x y z
N MET A 1 -37.86 23.93 9.85
CA MET A 1 -37.18 23.22 8.73
C MET A 1 -38.22 22.35 8.04
N ILE A 2 -38.62 22.70 6.82
CA ILE A 2 -39.68 21.95 6.12
C ILE A 2 -39.08 20.63 5.62
N SER A 3 -39.73 19.51 5.95
CA SER A 3 -39.32 18.20 5.43
C SER A 3 -40.19 17.81 4.25
N SER A 4 -39.61 17.24 3.21
CA SER A 4 -40.28 16.83 1.97
C SER A 4 -39.86 15.41 1.60
N VAL A 5 -40.70 14.68 0.87
CA VAL A 5 -40.39 13.35 0.33
C VAL A 5 -40.35 13.44 -1.19
N VAL A 6 -39.25 12.96 -1.78
CA VAL A 6 -39.07 12.75 -3.21
C VAL A 6 -39.47 11.30 -3.52
N LEU A 7 -40.41 11.14 -4.43
CA LEU A 7 -40.96 9.85 -4.84
C LEU A 7 -40.31 9.40 -6.16
N ILE A 8 -39.79 8.18 -6.18
CA ILE A 8 -39.23 7.53 -7.37
C ILE A 8 -40.19 6.40 -7.75
N LEU A 9 -40.94 6.60 -8.83
CA LEU A 9 -41.88 5.63 -9.38
C LEU A 9 -41.27 4.97 -10.61
N ILE A 10 -41.29 3.64 -10.64
CA ILE A 10 -40.69 2.83 -11.71
C ILE A 10 -41.76 1.91 -12.32
N LYS A 11 -41.89 1.91 -13.65
CA LYS A 11 -42.75 1.01 -14.42
C LYS A 11 -42.07 0.66 -15.75
N LYS A 12 -41.94 -0.64 -16.10
CA LYS A 12 -41.39 -1.14 -17.39
C LYS A 12 -40.19 -0.34 -17.93
N ASN A 13 -39.13 -0.21 -17.14
CA ASN A 13 -37.90 0.52 -17.52
C ASN A 13 -38.05 2.05 -17.72
N ARG A 14 -39.13 2.64 -17.18
CA ARG A 14 -39.40 4.08 -17.20
C ARG A 14 -39.51 4.65 -15.80
N LEU A 15 -39.10 5.89 -15.66
CA LEU A 15 -39.20 6.73 -14.48
C LEU A 15 -40.40 7.66 -14.63
N PHE A 16 -41.21 7.81 -13.60
CA PHE A 16 -42.28 8.83 -13.60
C PHE A 16 -41.71 10.19 -13.21
N VAL A 17 -41.97 11.20 -14.03
CA VAL A 17 -41.37 12.53 -13.85
C VAL A 17 -42.36 13.65 -14.14
N VAL A 18 -42.10 14.80 -13.56
CA VAL A 18 -42.87 16.04 -13.72
C VAL A 18 -42.06 16.97 -14.61
N SER A 19 -42.63 17.39 -15.74
CA SER A 19 -42.04 18.33 -16.66
C SER A 19 -42.74 19.68 -16.59
N ASP A 20 -41.99 20.78 -16.73
CA ASP A 20 -42.58 22.10 -16.97
C ASP A 20 -43.22 22.14 -18.38
N LYS A 21 -44.11 23.12 -18.63
CA LYS A 21 -44.89 23.29 -19.89
C LYS A 21 -44.03 23.36 -21.16
N HIS A 22 -42.74 23.68 -21.03
CA HIS A 22 -41.77 23.77 -22.12
C HIS A 22 -40.86 22.54 -22.28
N GLY A 23 -41.00 21.48 -21.47
CA GLY A 23 -40.25 20.23 -21.64
C GLY A 23 -38.78 20.25 -21.20
N SER A 24 -38.25 21.38 -20.74
CA SER A 24 -36.81 21.60 -20.54
C SER A 24 -36.28 21.19 -19.17
N MET A 25 -37.13 21.14 -18.14
CA MET A 25 -36.77 20.77 -16.77
C MET A 25 -37.61 19.59 -16.32
N ILE A 26 -36.93 18.47 -16.04
CA ILE A 26 -37.52 17.20 -15.61
C ILE A 26 -37.26 17.07 -14.10
N GLN A 27 -38.32 16.90 -13.30
CA GLN A 27 -38.24 16.79 -11.84
C GLN A 27 -39.00 15.58 -11.27
N LEU A 28 -38.47 14.96 -10.21
CA LEU A 28 -39.17 13.87 -9.52
C LEU A 28 -40.36 14.41 -8.70
N PRO A 29 -41.50 13.67 -8.63
CA PRO A 29 -42.62 14.06 -7.79
C PRO A 29 -42.19 14.26 -6.34
N CYS A 30 -42.59 15.38 -5.73
CA CYS A 30 -42.24 15.68 -4.34
C CYS A 30 -43.44 16.25 -3.55
N THR A 31 -43.52 15.94 -2.26
CA THR A 31 -44.51 16.52 -1.34
C THR A 31 -43.86 16.98 -0.05
N ASN A 32 -44.45 17.99 0.60
CA ASN A 32 -44.05 18.37 1.95
C ASN A 32 -44.70 17.42 2.97
N MET A 33 -43.95 17.00 3.98
CA MET A 33 -44.44 16.24 5.11
C MET A 33 -45.21 17.14 6.08
N ARG A 34 -46.29 16.61 6.65
CA ARG A 34 -47.03 17.22 7.75
C ARG A 34 -46.30 16.98 9.08
N GLU A 35 -46.65 17.76 10.10
CA GLU A 35 -46.05 17.64 11.43
C GLU A 35 -46.34 16.25 12.03
N GLY A 36 -45.29 15.53 12.44
CA GLY A 36 -45.39 14.15 12.96
C GLY A 36 -45.62 13.04 11.93
N GLU A 37 -45.70 13.35 10.63
CA GLU A 37 -45.93 12.37 9.55
C GLU A 37 -44.68 11.51 9.30
N THR A 38 -44.85 10.18 9.19
CA THR A 38 -43.75 9.26 8.83
C THR A 38 -43.49 9.29 7.31
N ILE A 39 -42.26 8.96 6.88
CA ILE A 39 -41.87 8.94 5.46
C ILE A 39 -42.84 8.06 4.65
N THR A 40 -43.17 6.88 5.19
CA THR A 40 -44.11 5.93 4.59
C THR A 40 -45.52 6.49 4.46
N ALA A 41 -46.01 7.23 5.45
CA ALA A 41 -47.33 7.87 5.42
C ALA A 41 -47.38 8.99 4.38
N ALA A 42 -46.35 9.83 4.33
CA ALA A 42 -46.23 10.88 3.32
C ALA A 42 -46.18 10.29 1.89
N THR A 43 -45.47 9.18 1.67
CA THR A 43 -45.50 8.49 0.37
C THR A 43 -46.87 7.92 0.02
N LYS A 44 -47.56 7.27 0.96
CA LYS A 44 -48.91 6.76 0.70
C LYS A 44 -49.87 7.87 0.28
N ARG A 45 -49.77 9.05 0.91
CA ARG A 45 -50.57 10.22 0.52
C ARG A 45 -50.29 10.71 -0.90
N ILE A 46 -49.02 10.72 -1.35
CA ILE A 46 -48.70 11.08 -2.74
C ILE A 46 -49.24 10.02 -3.70
N LEU A 47 -49.10 8.74 -3.35
CA LEU A 47 -49.61 7.63 -4.17
C LEU A 47 -51.14 7.68 -4.30
N GLU A 48 -51.85 7.96 -3.21
CA GLU A 48 -53.31 8.17 -3.20
C GLU A 48 -53.72 9.37 -4.07
N GLN A 49 -52.96 10.47 -4.04
CA GLN A 49 -53.18 11.61 -4.95
C GLN A 49 -52.94 11.27 -6.43
N LEU A 50 -52.17 10.22 -6.71
CA LEU A 50 -51.88 9.71 -8.05
C LEU A 50 -52.77 8.51 -8.41
N GLY A 51 -53.73 8.12 -7.55
CA GLY A 51 -54.66 7.00 -7.80
C GLY A 51 -54.08 5.60 -7.55
N ILE A 52 -52.91 5.47 -6.91
CA ILE A 52 -52.23 4.18 -6.67
C ILE A 52 -52.54 3.63 -5.27
N ILE A 53 -53.10 2.42 -5.17
CA ILE A 53 -53.42 1.75 -3.91
C ILE A 53 -52.54 0.51 -3.74
N SER A 54 -51.75 0.49 -2.66
CA SER A 54 -50.91 -0.62 -2.15
C SER A 54 -49.80 -1.13 -3.08
N VAL A 55 -48.56 -0.77 -2.75
CA VAL A 55 -47.34 -1.27 -3.38
C VAL A 55 -46.25 -1.41 -2.32
N ASP A 56 -45.28 -2.30 -2.53
CA ASP A 56 -44.08 -2.38 -1.68
C ASP A 56 -43.28 -1.07 -1.76
N ILE A 57 -43.14 -0.39 -0.62
CA ILE A 57 -42.46 0.89 -0.51
C ILE A 57 -41.05 0.68 0.04
N ILE A 58 -40.04 1.03 -0.75
CA ILE A 58 -38.64 1.04 -0.31
C ILE A 58 -38.26 2.49 0.02
N SER A 59 -38.33 2.83 1.30
CA SER A 59 -38.00 4.18 1.78
C SER A 59 -36.57 4.25 2.32
N SER A 60 -35.87 5.34 2.01
CA SER A 60 -34.56 5.63 2.59
C SER A 60 -34.71 6.55 3.80
N SER A 61 -34.00 6.23 4.88
CA SER A 61 -33.94 7.08 6.08
C SER A 61 -32.97 8.26 5.95
N LYS A 62 -32.17 8.31 4.87
CA LYS A 62 -31.21 9.38 4.61
C LYS A 62 -31.95 10.61 4.07
N SER A 63 -31.53 11.80 4.52
CA SER A 63 -32.08 13.07 4.06
C SER A 63 -31.04 13.97 3.39
N ILE A 64 -31.50 14.81 2.47
CA ILE A 64 -30.71 15.84 1.78
C ILE A 64 -31.12 17.19 2.35
N VAL A 65 -30.17 17.98 2.84
CA VAL A 65 -30.43 19.33 3.34
C VAL A 65 -29.99 20.34 2.28
N ARG A 66 -30.91 21.21 1.82
CA ARG A 66 -30.60 22.33 0.93
C ARG A 66 -31.60 23.46 1.16
N ASN A 67 -31.13 24.70 1.25
CA ASN A 67 -31.96 25.91 1.45
C ASN A 67 -32.99 25.74 2.59
N GLU A 68 -32.53 25.28 3.77
CA GLU A 68 -33.35 25.07 4.98
C GLU A 68 -34.52 24.06 4.84
N LYS A 69 -34.52 23.25 3.77
CA LYS A 69 -35.43 22.12 3.55
C LYS A 69 -34.70 20.78 3.68
N ARG A 70 -35.38 19.77 4.23
CA ARG A 70 -34.92 18.37 4.33
C ARG A 70 -35.69 17.50 3.34
N TYR A 71 -35.01 16.84 2.41
CA TYR A 71 -35.62 15.93 1.44
C TYR A 71 -35.32 14.47 1.82
N PHE A 72 -36.34 13.67 2.06
CA PHE A 72 -36.28 12.20 2.16
C PHE A 72 -36.59 11.57 0.80
N SER A 73 -36.20 10.33 0.58
CA SER A 73 -36.41 9.64 -0.69
C SER A 73 -37.13 8.32 -0.49
N SER A 74 -38.07 8.01 -1.37
CA SER A 74 -38.79 6.73 -1.37
C SER A 74 -38.97 6.22 -2.78
N MET A 75 -38.81 4.92 -2.96
CA MET A 75 -38.88 4.21 -4.24
C MET A 75 -40.02 3.20 -4.21
N VAL A 76 -40.79 3.18 -5.29
CA VAL A 76 -41.98 2.35 -5.45
C VAL A 76 -41.96 1.75 -6.85
N GLU A 77 -42.05 0.42 -6.93
CA GLU A 77 -42.09 -0.33 -8.18
C GLU A 77 -43.52 -0.77 -8.47
N LEU A 78 -44.11 -0.28 -9.56
CA LEU A 78 -45.49 -0.61 -9.92
C LEU A 78 -45.58 -1.95 -10.66
N THR A 79 -46.58 -2.76 -10.32
CA THR A 79 -46.99 -3.93 -11.10
C THR A 79 -47.82 -3.52 -12.32
N ASP A 80 -47.82 -4.36 -13.36
CA ASP A 80 -48.30 -4.03 -14.71
C ASP A 80 -49.76 -3.54 -14.80
N ASP A 81 -50.59 -3.84 -13.80
CA ASP A 81 -52.03 -3.57 -13.79
C ASP A 81 -52.44 -2.17 -13.29
N ILE A 82 -51.48 -1.33 -12.87
CA ILE A 82 -51.76 0.00 -12.29
C ILE A 82 -51.26 1.09 -13.24
N ASP A 83 -52.17 1.88 -13.80
CA ASP A 83 -51.87 3.07 -14.61
C ASP A 83 -52.12 4.36 -13.82
N VAL A 84 -51.20 5.32 -13.96
CA VAL A 84 -51.32 6.67 -13.41
C VAL A 84 -51.83 7.57 -14.54
N GLU A 85 -52.94 8.28 -14.32
CA GLU A 85 -53.48 9.21 -15.32
C GLU A 85 -52.47 10.34 -15.63
N GLU A 86 -52.08 10.46 -16.90
CA GLU A 86 -51.27 11.58 -17.39
C GLU A 86 -52.10 12.86 -17.39
N ASN A 87 -51.98 13.64 -16.31
CA ASN A 87 -52.66 14.93 -16.21
C ASN A 87 -51.90 16.01 -17.02
N GLU A 88 -52.52 16.49 -18.11
CA GLU A 88 -51.99 17.56 -18.98
C GLU A 88 -51.67 18.86 -18.22
N VAL A 89 -52.34 19.11 -17.09
CA VAL A 89 -52.20 20.35 -16.30
C VAL A 89 -50.89 20.41 -15.49
N ARG A 90 -50.26 19.25 -15.20
CA ARG A 90 -49.03 19.18 -14.37
C ARG A 90 -47.81 18.62 -15.09
N GLY A 91 -47.93 18.25 -16.37
CA GLY A 91 -46.80 17.77 -17.17
C GLY A 91 -46.19 16.45 -16.68
N HIS A 92 -47.01 15.57 -16.08
CA HIS A 92 -46.59 14.24 -15.64
C HIS A 92 -46.35 13.33 -16.86
N LYS A 93 -45.17 12.73 -16.96
CA LYS A 93 -44.80 11.84 -18.07
C LYS A 93 -43.92 10.69 -17.61
N TRP A 94 -44.04 9.56 -18.29
CA TRP A 94 -43.09 8.45 -18.18
C TRP A 94 -41.90 8.67 -19.10
N VAL A 95 -40.69 8.59 -18.56
CA VAL A 95 -39.45 8.84 -19.32
C VAL A 95 -38.49 7.67 -19.15
N ASP A 96 -37.74 7.32 -20.20
CA ASP A 96 -36.72 6.26 -20.12
C ASP A 96 -35.58 6.64 -19.16
N PHE A 97 -34.90 5.63 -18.60
CA PHE A 97 -33.84 5.82 -17.61
C PHE A 97 -32.65 6.66 -18.08
N GLU A 98 -32.40 6.79 -19.38
CA GLU A 98 -31.34 7.67 -19.91
C GLU A 98 -31.54 9.14 -19.48
N SER A 99 -32.78 9.56 -19.27
CA SER A 99 -33.11 10.93 -18.87
C SER A 99 -32.73 11.27 -17.43
N ILE A 100 -32.24 10.30 -16.65
CA ILE A 100 -31.69 10.52 -15.31
C ILE A 100 -30.49 11.47 -15.35
N HIS A 101 -29.74 11.49 -16.46
CA HIS A 101 -28.62 12.41 -16.63
C HIS A 101 -29.04 13.89 -16.72
N ASN A 102 -30.32 14.17 -17.00
CA ASN A 102 -30.88 15.52 -17.07
C ASN A 102 -31.53 15.95 -15.74
N LEU A 103 -31.58 15.08 -14.72
CA LEU A 103 -32.13 15.40 -13.41
C LEU A 103 -31.21 16.31 -12.59
N SER A 104 -31.79 17.07 -11.67
CA SER A 104 -31.02 17.94 -10.78
C SER A 104 -30.18 17.15 -9.77
N PHE A 105 -29.23 17.84 -9.12
CA PHE A 105 -28.39 17.24 -8.08
C PHE A 105 -29.18 16.59 -6.92
N ILE A 106 -30.33 17.16 -6.55
CA ILE A 106 -31.14 16.65 -5.42
C ILE A 106 -31.77 15.31 -5.81
N GLU A 107 -32.30 15.22 -7.02
CA GLU A 107 -33.00 14.02 -7.54
C GLU A 107 -32.02 12.88 -7.80
N ASN A 108 -30.87 13.18 -8.40
CA ASN A 108 -29.79 12.21 -8.55
C ASN A 108 -29.35 11.65 -7.18
N LYS A 109 -29.29 12.49 -6.15
CA LYS A 109 -28.94 12.06 -4.79
C LYS A 109 -30.05 11.29 -4.09
N ALA A 110 -31.33 11.60 -4.37
CA ALA A 110 -32.48 10.85 -3.88
C ALA A 110 -32.53 9.44 -4.50
N ILE A 111 -32.29 9.32 -5.82
CA ILE A 111 -32.18 8.03 -6.51
C ILE A 111 -31.04 7.20 -5.90
N LEU A 112 -29.87 7.81 -5.69
CA LEU A 112 -28.73 7.14 -5.05
C LEU A 112 -29.09 6.58 -3.67
N TYR A 113 -29.75 7.34 -2.80
CA TYR A 113 -30.10 6.90 -1.45
C TYR A 113 -31.13 5.76 -1.43
N CYS A 114 -32.11 5.79 -2.34
CA CYS A 114 -33.04 4.67 -2.50
C CYS A 114 -32.34 3.42 -3.05
N LEU A 115 -31.44 3.56 -4.04
CA LEU A 115 -30.63 2.45 -4.54
C LEU A 115 -29.72 1.88 -3.46
N GLU A 116 -29.13 2.70 -2.57
CA GLU A 116 -28.37 2.20 -1.42
C GLU A 116 -29.25 1.38 -0.46
N SER A 117 -30.44 1.88 -0.11
CA SER A 117 -31.39 1.16 0.75
C SER A 117 -31.88 -0.13 0.09
N TYR A 118 -32.09 -0.14 -1.22
CA TYR A 118 -32.42 -1.33 -1.99
C TYR A 118 -31.31 -2.39 -1.93
N ILE A 119 -30.05 -1.97 -2.14
CA ILE A 119 -28.88 -2.87 -2.05
C ILE A 119 -28.75 -3.42 -0.62
N GLU A 120 -29.04 -2.64 0.41
CA GLU A 120 -29.03 -3.07 1.82
C GLU A 120 -30.13 -4.11 2.14
N VAL A 121 -31.33 -3.96 1.56
CA VAL A 121 -32.48 -4.87 1.75
C VAL A 121 -32.34 -6.17 0.94
N ASN A 122 -31.44 -6.19 -0.06
CA ASN A 122 -31.14 -7.36 -0.89
C ASN A 122 -32.37 -7.93 -1.64
N SER A 123 -33.28 -7.04 -2.03
CA SER A 123 -34.38 -7.33 -2.95
C SER A 123 -33.86 -7.51 -4.38
N ASN A 124 -34.40 -8.47 -5.12
CA ASN A 124 -34.07 -8.74 -6.52
C ASN A 124 -35.27 -8.39 -7.41
N SER A 125 -35.20 -7.25 -8.08
CA SER A 125 -36.16 -6.82 -9.09
C SER A 125 -35.41 -6.34 -10.33
N ASN A 126 -35.91 -6.77 -11.50
CA ASN A 126 -35.23 -6.57 -12.77
C ASN A 126 -35.19 -5.07 -13.13
N ASN A 127 -36.27 -4.33 -12.87
CA ASN A 127 -36.38 -2.90 -13.17
C ASN A 127 -35.39 -2.06 -12.35
N ILE A 128 -35.18 -2.41 -11.07
CA ILE A 128 -34.24 -1.66 -10.21
C ILE A 128 -32.78 -1.99 -10.57
N ASN A 129 -32.49 -3.22 -11.00
CA ASN A 129 -31.18 -3.56 -11.56
C ASN A 129 -30.89 -2.80 -12.86
N MET A 130 -31.88 -2.64 -13.75
CA MET A 130 -31.75 -1.81 -14.95
C MET A 130 -31.54 -0.33 -14.63
N LEU A 131 -32.32 0.23 -13.70
CA LEU A 131 -32.14 1.61 -13.21
C LEU A 131 -30.74 1.83 -12.65
N LYS A 132 -30.23 0.85 -11.90
CA LYS A 132 -28.89 0.85 -11.31
C LYS A 132 -27.80 0.81 -12.36
N ASP A 133 -27.96 0.03 -13.42
CA ASP A 133 -26.99 -0.04 -14.52
C ASP A 133 -26.94 1.27 -15.33
N GLU A 134 -28.08 1.90 -15.59
CA GLU A 134 -28.12 3.23 -16.22
C GLU A 134 -27.53 4.32 -15.31
N PHE A 135 -27.83 4.29 -14.01
CA PHE A 135 -27.22 5.23 -13.05
C PHE A 135 -25.69 5.09 -13.01
N LYS A 136 -25.15 3.87 -13.16
CA LYS A 136 -23.70 3.59 -13.24
C LYS A 136 -23.04 4.14 -14.49
N ARG A 137 -23.78 4.33 -15.61
CA ARG A 137 -23.23 4.95 -16.83
C ARG A 137 -22.93 6.45 -16.63
N GLY A 138 -23.65 7.10 -15.72
CA GLY A 138 -23.41 8.49 -15.34
C GLY A 138 -22.16 8.70 -14.48
N LEU A 139 -21.52 9.87 -14.63
CA LEU A 139 -20.33 10.29 -13.87
C LEU A 139 -20.53 10.20 -12.34
N MET A 140 -21.71 10.58 -11.85
CA MET A 140 -22.01 10.61 -10.42
C MET A 140 -22.36 9.23 -9.85
N GLY A 141 -23.12 8.41 -10.60
CA GLY A 141 -23.55 7.10 -10.10
C GLY A 141 -22.44 6.07 -10.02
N ARG A 142 -21.46 6.15 -10.93
CA ARG A 142 -20.37 5.18 -11.04
C ARG A 142 -19.54 5.05 -9.77
N SER A 143 -19.11 6.16 -9.15
CA SER A 143 -18.25 6.10 -7.95
C SER A 143 -19.03 5.77 -6.68
N TYR A 144 -20.24 6.32 -6.54
CA TYR A 144 -21.02 6.20 -5.31
C TYR A 144 -21.70 4.84 -5.17
N LEU A 145 -22.33 4.31 -6.24
CA LEU A 145 -22.93 2.97 -6.21
C LEU A 145 -21.87 1.88 -6.03
N TYR A 146 -20.69 2.08 -6.62
CA TYR A 146 -19.58 1.16 -6.43
C TYR A 146 -19.20 1.04 -4.94
N GLN A 147 -19.06 2.17 -4.24
CA GLN A 147 -18.72 2.20 -2.82
C GLN A 147 -19.84 1.65 -1.92
N SER A 148 -21.11 1.79 -2.30
CA SER A 148 -22.24 1.21 -1.55
C SER A 148 -22.33 -0.31 -1.75
N GLU A 149 -22.17 -0.80 -2.98
CA GLU A 149 -22.08 -2.24 -3.28
C GLU A 149 -20.91 -2.88 -2.51
N GLU A 150 -19.73 -2.25 -2.54
CA GLU A 150 -18.55 -2.72 -1.81
C GLU A 150 -18.83 -2.76 -0.29
N ARG A 151 -19.52 -1.76 0.26
CA ARG A 151 -19.92 -1.75 1.68
C ARG A 151 -20.86 -2.90 2.01
N VAL A 152 -21.90 -3.12 1.19
CA VAL A 152 -22.89 -4.18 1.43
C VAL A 152 -22.26 -5.57 1.27
N GLU A 153 -21.40 -5.76 0.26
CA GLU A 153 -20.66 -7.01 0.09
C GLU A 153 -19.76 -7.29 1.31
N LYS A 154 -19.05 -6.28 1.83
CA LYS A 154 -18.27 -6.40 3.07
C LYS A 154 -19.13 -6.78 4.26
N ILE A 155 -20.33 -6.20 4.40
CA ILE A 155 -21.27 -6.53 5.48
C ILE A 155 -21.76 -7.99 5.34
N LYS A 156 -22.08 -8.43 4.12
CA LYS A 156 -22.46 -9.83 3.85
C LYS A 156 -21.33 -10.79 4.24
N ILE A 157 -20.09 -10.48 3.85
CA ILE A 157 -18.90 -11.27 4.24
C ILE A 157 -18.73 -11.28 5.76
N ASP A 158 -18.81 -10.12 6.42
CA ASP A 158 -18.68 -9.97 7.88
C ASP A 158 -19.74 -10.78 8.65
N ASN A 159 -20.95 -10.92 8.10
CA ASN A 159 -22.04 -11.71 8.67
C ASN A 159 -21.92 -13.21 8.36
N SER A 160 -21.36 -13.58 7.20
CA SER A 160 -21.18 -14.97 6.80
C SER A 160 -20.06 -15.71 7.54
N LEU A 161 -19.04 -14.98 8.01
CA LEU A 161 -17.88 -15.58 8.68
C LEU A 161 -18.22 -15.98 10.13
N SER A 162 -17.78 -17.18 10.51
CA SER A 162 -18.03 -17.77 11.82
C SER A 162 -17.51 -16.90 12.98
N LEU A 163 -18.18 -17.03 14.13
CA LEU A 163 -17.78 -16.35 15.36
C LEU A 163 -16.37 -16.77 15.82
N ALA A 164 -15.98 -18.02 15.53
CA ALA A 164 -14.65 -18.55 15.80
C ALA A 164 -13.56 -17.79 15.02
N ASN A 165 -13.79 -17.49 13.74
CA ASN A 165 -12.82 -16.75 12.92
C ASN A 165 -12.63 -15.30 13.42
N LYS A 166 -13.73 -14.66 13.83
CA LYS A 166 -13.70 -13.32 14.46
C LYS A 166 -12.85 -13.35 15.73
N ARG A 167 -13.09 -14.33 16.62
CA ARG A 167 -12.34 -14.52 17.86
C ARG A 167 -10.86 -14.79 17.60
N ASN A 168 -10.52 -15.69 16.68
CA ASN A 168 -9.14 -16.02 16.34
C ASN A 168 -8.38 -14.80 15.81
N THR A 169 -9.02 -13.98 14.97
CA THR A 169 -8.40 -12.75 14.45
C THR A 169 -8.16 -11.72 15.55
N ILE A 170 -9.11 -11.57 16.49
CA ILE A 170 -8.94 -10.67 17.64
C ILE A 170 -7.77 -11.15 18.51
N ILE A 171 -7.73 -12.44 18.88
CA ILE A 171 -6.65 -13.02 19.69
C ILE A 171 -5.30 -12.90 18.98
N GLY A 172 -5.25 -13.21 17.67
CA GLY A 172 -4.04 -13.06 16.88
C GLY A 172 -3.54 -11.61 16.85
N SER A 173 -4.44 -10.64 16.67
CA SER A 173 -4.08 -9.22 16.64
C SER A 173 -3.59 -8.68 17.98
N THR A 174 -4.15 -9.15 19.11
CA THR A 174 -3.68 -8.74 20.45
C THR A 174 -2.33 -9.34 20.78
N ILE A 175 -2.09 -10.62 20.42
CA ILE A 175 -0.79 -11.27 20.54
C ILE A 175 0.28 -10.47 19.78
N LEU A 176 -0.02 -10.06 18.54
CA LEU A 176 0.90 -9.26 17.72
C LEU A 176 1.21 -7.90 18.35
N GLY A 177 0.21 -7.21 18.91
CA GLY A 177 0.39 -5.95 19.61
C GLY A 177 1.29 -6.07 20.84
N ILE A 178 1.07 -7.10 21.68
CA ILE A 178 1.87 -7.36 22.90
C ILE A 178 3.31 -7.70 22.53
N ILE A 179 3.52 -8.61 21.57
CA ILE A 179 4.87 -9.02 21.17
C ILE A 179 5.63 -7.85 20.56
N PHE A 180 4.96 -7.02 19.75
CA PHE A 180 5.59 -5.82 19.20
C PHE A 180 6.08 -4.89 20.31
N SER A 181 5.27 -4.64 21.35
CA SER A 181 5.66 -3.74 22.44
C SER A 181 6.76 -4.30 23.35
N CYS A 182 6.91 -5.63 23.40
CA CYS A 182 8.06 -6.26 24.03
C CYS A 182 9.35 -6.09 23.19
N PHE A 183 9.27 -6.32 21.88
CA PHE A 183 10.45 -6.48 21.03
C PHE A 183 11.00 -5.19 20.42
N PHE A 184 10.14 -4.31 19.92
CA PHE A 184 10.57 -3.16 19.09
C PHE A 184 11.09 -1.96 19.88
N PHE A 185 11.04 -2.05 21.20
CA PHE A 185 11.56 -1.05 22.13
C PHE A 185 13.01 -1.26 22.54
N ALA A 186 13.59 -2.38 22.11
CA ALA A 186 14.96 -2.72 22.37
C ALA A 186 15.69 -3.01 21.06
N TYR A 187 16.95 -3.45 21.16
CA TYR A 187 17.72 -3.78 19.97
C TYR A 187 17.07 -4.95 19.21
N LEU A 188 16.76 -4.74 17.92
CA LEU A 188 16.14 -5.75 17.07
C LEU A 188 17.16 -6.86 16.72
N GLY A 189 17.27 -7.89 17.55
CA GLY A 189 18.10 -9.06 17.31
C GLY A 189 17.29 -10.19 16.69
N ILE A 190 17.34 -11.36 17.34
CA ILE A 190 16.50 -12.52 17.02
C ILE A 190 14.99 -12.22 17.12
N SER A 191 14.60 -11.19 17.88
CA SER A 191 13.23 -10.71 18.01
C SER A 191 12.54 -10.40 16.68
N ALA A 192 13.28 -9.87 15.68
CA ALA A 192 12.73 -9.56 14.36
C ALA A 192 12.27 -10.83 13.62
N LEU A 193 13.05 -11.91 13.70
CA LEU A 193 12.71 -13.21 13.12
C LEU A 193 11.53 -13.86 13.84
N ILE A 194 11.52 -13.82 15.18
CA ILE A 194 10.43 -14.36 15.99
C ILE A 194 9.12 -13.63 15.66
N PHE A 195 9.14 -12.29 15.60
CA PHE A 195 7.96 -11.51 15.25
C PHE A 195 7.46 -11.85 13.84
N ASN A 196 8.35 -11.96 12.85
CA ASN A 196 7.97 -12.32 11.49
C ASN A 196 7.34 -13.73 11.40
N LEU A 197 7.89 -14.71 12.13
CA LEU A 197 7.31 -16.05 12.22
C LEU A 197 5.92 -16.02 12.85
N ILE A 198 5.73 -15.26 13.93
CA ILE A 198 4.43 -15.15 14.60
C ILE A 198 3.42 -14.45 13.70
N MET A 199 3.80 -13.41 12.96
CA MET A 199 2.96 -12.80 11.93
C MET A 199 2.49 -13.81 10.88
N ILE A 200 3.39 -14.68 10.40
CA ILE A 200 3.05 -15.75 9.44
C ILE A 200 2.09 -16.76 10.06
N ILE A 201 2.38 -17.25 11.27
CA ILE A 201 1.54 -18.24 11.97
C ILE A 201 0.13 -17.67 12.21
N VAL A 202 0.04 -16.43 12.70
CA VAL A 202 -1.24 -15.75 12.93
C VAL A 202 -2.00 -15.56 11.62
N PHE A 203 -1.33 -15.15 10.54
CA PHE A 203 -1.97 -15.00 9.23
C PHE A 203 -2.54 -16.33 8.72
N VAL A 204 -1.73 -17.39 8.71
CA VAL A 204 -2.15 -18.72 8.26
C VAL A 204 -3.26 -19.28 9.15
N GLY A 205 -3.19 -19.09 10.47
CA GLY A 205 -4.21 -19.53 11.41
C GLY A 205 -5.54 -18.79 11.30
N CYS A 206 -5.55 -17.51 10.90
CA CYS A 206 -6.77 -16.71 10.78
C CYS A 206 -7.43 -16.80 9.39
N ILE A 207 -6.63 -16.83 8.32
CA ILE A 207 -7.13 -16.71 6.94
C ILE A 207 -6.93 -18.02 6.15
N GLY A 208 -5.88 -18.78 6.46
CA GLY A 208 -5.47 -19.95 5.71
C GLY A 208 -4.78 -19.62 4.38
N ILE A 209 -4.22 -20.65 3.73
CA ILE A 209 -3.61 -20.55 2.39
C ILE A 209 -4.62 -21.06 1.38
N LYS A 210 -5.23 -20.15 0.62
CA LYS A 210 -6.19 -20.48 -0.45
C LYS A 210 -5.47 -20.94 -1.72
N ASN A 211 -4.36 -20.28 -2.05
CA ASN A 211 -3.54 -20.56 -3.24
C ASN A 211 -2.26 -21.34 -2.90
N LYS A 212 -2.40 -22.65 -2.63
CA LYS A 212 -1.26 -23.52 -2.31
C LYS A 212 -0.28 -23.74 -3.47
N GLY A 213 -0.65 -23.42 -4.71
CA GLY A 213 0.22 -23.57 -5.89
C GLY A 213 1.15 -22.37 -6.15
N SER A 214 1.09 -21.33 -5.32
CA SER A 214 1.79 -20.06 -5.57
C SER A 214 3.29 -20.12 -5.23
N ILE A 215 4.11 -20.67 -6.14
CA ILE A 215 5.59 -20.73 -6.00
C ILE A 215 6.19 -19.38 -5.62
N MET A 216 5.71 -18.29 -6.24
CA MET A 216 6.18 -16.93 -5.93
C MET A 216 5.80 -16.47 -4.52
N GLY A 217 4.63 -16.87 -4.01
CA GLY A 217 4.21 -16.57 -2.64
C GLY A 217 5.17 -17.20 -1.63
N TYR A 218 5.54 -18.46 -1.84
CA TYR A 218 6.53 -19.16 -1.03
C TYR A 218 7.93 -18.54 -1.14
N PHE A 219 8.39 -18.22 -2.35
CA PHE A 219 9.66 -17.52 -2.55
C PHE A 219 9.72 -16.23 -1.73
N LEU A 220 8.70 -15.37 -1.81
CA LEU A 220 8.64 -14.12 -1.04
C LEU A 220 8.59 -14.37 0.48
N LEU A 221 7.86 -15.39 0.93
CA LEU A 221 7.83 -15.76 2.36
C LEU A 221 9.21 -16.21 2.84
N THR A 222 9.92 -17.03 2.07
CA THR A 222 11.29 -17.46 2.42
C THR A 222 12.25 -16.28 2.44
N CYS A 223 12.14 -15.35 1.49
CA CYS A 223 12.92 -14.12 1.48
C CYS A 223 12.68 -13.27 2.73
N SER A 224 11.42 -13.13 3.19
CA SER A 224 11.13 -12.36 4.40
C SER A 224 11.74 -13.00 5.65
N LEU A 225 11.70 -14.33 5.76
CA LEU A 225 12.32 -15.08 6.86
C LEU A 225 13.84 -14.91 6.88
N ILE A 226 14.49 -15.10 5.73
CA ILE A 226 15.94 -14.94 5.57
C ILE A 226 16.37 -13.51 5.93
N LEU A 227 15.65 -12.49 5.44
CA LEU A 227 15.94 -11.10 5.80
C LEU A 227 15.68 -10.78 7.27
N SER A 228 14.67 -11.38 7.89
CA SER A 228 14.45 -11.22 9.33
C SER A 228 15.53 -11.90 10.17
N ALA A 229 16.12 -13.00 9.67
CA ALA A 229 17.26 -13.67 10.32
C ALA A 229 18.53 -12.81 10.29
N SER A 230 18.70 -11.93 9.30
CA SER A 230 19.92 -11.11 9.23
C SER A 230 20.09 -10.19 10.44
N PHE A 231 19.00 -9.82 11.13
CA PHE A 231 19.02 -9.01 12.36
C PHE A 231 19.70 -9.70 13.54
N SER A 232 19.68 -11.04 13.60
CA SER A 232 20.37 -11.80 14.65
C SER A 232 21.84 -12.04 14.33
N ILE A 233 22.28 -11.77 13.11
CA ILE A 233 23.67 -11.99 12.69
C ILE A 233 24.40 -10.65 12.58
N TYR A 234 23.90 -9.72 11.77
CA TYR A 234 24.60 -8.52 11.33
C TYR A 234 24.11 -7.25 12.05
N THR A 235 25.05 -6.32 12.25
CA THR A 235 24.85 -5.04 12.95
C THR A 235 24.89 -3.84 12.00
N ASN A 236 25.15 -4.04 10.71
CA ASN A 236 25.19 -2.97 9.71
C ASN A 236 23.89 -2.12 9.70
N PRO A 237 23.97 -0.82 10.00
CA PRO A 237 22.79 0.03 10.17
C PRO A 237 22.02 0.28 8.87
N VAL A 238 22.69 0.25 7.72
CA VAL A 238 22.08 0.54 6.41
C VAL A 238 21.14 -0.60 6.00
N PHE A 239 21.59 -1.85 6.10
CA PHE A 239 20.74 -2.99 5.76
C PHE A 239 19.62 -3.19 6.76
N ARG A 240 19.88 -2.94 8.05
CA ARG A 240 18.86 -3.03 9.09
C ARG A 240 17.72 -2.03 8.85
N SER A 241 18.02 -0.79 8.51
CA SER A 241 17.00 0.23 8.20
C SER A 241 16.20 -0.13 6.95
N LEU A 242 16.86 -0.58 5.88
CA LEU A 242 16.19 -1.06 4.67
C LEU A 242 15.30 -2.28 4.93
N ASN A 243 15.76 -3.23 5.74
CA ASN A 243 15.00 -4.45 6.06
C ASN A 243 13.76 -4.18 6.90
N ILE A 244 13.77 -3.19 7.79
CA ILE A 244 12.58 -2.77 8.57
C ILE A 244 11.42 -2.39 7.62
N VAL A 245 11.73 -1.76 6.49
CA VAL A 245 10.72 -1.38 5.48
C VAL A 245 10.42 -2.53 4.53
N LEU A 246 11.46 -3.24 4.07
CA LEU A 246 11.32 -4.24 3.02
C LEU A 246 10.61 -5.52 3.49
N ILE A 247 10.84 -5.97 4.72
CA ILE A 247 10.23 -7.21 5.25
C ILE A 247 8.68 -7.11 5.24
N PRO A 248 8.04 -6.07 5.81
CA PRO A 248 6.60 -5.89 5.71
C PRO A 248 6.09 -5.90 4.27
N LEU A 249 6.77 -5.19 3.35
CA LEU A 249 6.37 -5.12 1.94
C LEU A 249 6.36 -6.50 1.27
N ILE A 250 7.44 -7.27 1.41
CA ILE A 250 7.56 -8.62 0.85
C ILE A 250 6.52 -9.55 1.48
N LEU A 251 6.34 -9.47 2.80
CA LEU A 251 5.41 -10.31 3.53
C LEU A 251 3.96 -10.06 3.08
N THR A 252 3.58 -8.79 2.90
CA THR A 252 2.24 -8.45 2.38
C THR A 252 2.02 -8.95 0.96
N LEU A 253 3.02 -8.87 0.08
CA LEU A 253 2.93 -9.44 -1.27
C LEU A 253 2.76 -10.96 -1.23
N SER A 254 3.48 -11.64 -0.34
CA SER A 254 3.33 -13.08 -0.12
C SER A 254 1.91 -13.44 0.32
N PHE A 255 1.36 -12.72 1.29
CA PHE A 255 -0.02 -12.90 1.77
C PHE A 255 -1.07 -12.64 0.68
N ILE A 256 -0.85 -11.62 -0.16
CA ILE A 256 -1.70 -11.34 -1.31
C ILE A 256 -1.71 -12.53 -2.28
N LEU A 257 -0.54 -13.10 -2.60
CA LEU A 257 -0.42 -14.24 -3.51
C LEU A 257 -0.99 -15.54 -2.94
N PHE A 258 -0.93 -15.74 -1.62
CA PHE A 258 -1.57 -16.89 -0.95
C PHE A 258 -3.09 -16.78 -0.87
N THR A 259 -3.66 -15.57 -0.91
CA THR A 259 -5.09 -15.36 -0.75
C THR A 259 -5.83 -15.32 -2.10
N TYR A 260 -5.19 -14.83 -3.16
CA TYR A 260 -5.85 -14.53 -4.43
C TYR A 260 -5.13 -15.20 -5.63
N ASN A 261 -5.90 -15.85 -6.51
CA ASN A 261 -5.37 -16.63 -7.63
C ASN A 261 -5.11 -15.80 -8.90
N ASP A 262 -5.93 -14.78 -9.18
CA ASP A 262 -5.96 -14.08 -10.48
C ASP A 262 -5.16 -12.77 -10.50
N ILE A 263 -4.00 -12.73 -9.83
CA ILE A 263 -3.16 -11.53 -9.82
C ILE A 263 -2.18 -11.61 -10.98
N GLY A 264 -2.47 -10.88 -12.05
CA GLY A 264 -1.48 -10.65 -13.11
C GLY A 264 -0.24 -9.97 -12.54
N PHE A 265 0.96 -10.51 -12.84
CA PHE A 265 2.26 -9.92 -12.48
C PHE A 265 2.55 -8.64 -13.27
N LYS A 266 1.69 -7.64 -13.12
CA LYS A 266 1.84 -6.29 -13.67
C LYS A 266 2.13 -5.35 -12.50
N LEU A 267 3.05 -4.41 -12.70
CA LEU A 267 3.49 -3.47 -11.66
C LEU A 267 2.32 -2.73 -11.00
N THR A 268 1.36 -2.27 -11.81
CA THR A 268 0.19 -1.52 -11.35
C THR A 268 -0.71 -2.32 -10.43
N HIS A 269 -0.92 -3.61 -10.70
CA HIS A 269 -1.74 -4.48 -9.88
C HIS A 269 -1.06 -4.84 -8.57
N LEU A 270 0.26 -5.10 -8.59
CA LEU A 270 1.03 -5.43 -7.39
C LEU A 270 1.16 -4.21 -6.46
N LEU A 271 1.55 -3.05 -6.99
CA LEU A 271 1.67 -1.82 -6.19
C LEU A 271 0.30 -1.31 -5.71
N GLY A 272 -0.73 -1.38 -6.55
CA GLY A 272 -2.11 -1.02 -6.17
C GLY A 272 -2.64 -1.94 -5.08
N GLY A 273 -2.40 -3.24 -5.19
CA GLY A 273 -2.74 -4.24 -4.18
C GLY A 273 -2.03 -3.99 -2.84
N LEU A 274 -0.71 -3.75 -2.90
CA LEU A 274 0.11 -3.50 -1.71
C LEU A 274 -0.30 -2.21 -0.99
N THR A 275 -0.47 -1.10 -1.71
CA THR A 275 -0.89 0.18 -1.12
C THR A 275 -2.31 0.10 -0.56
N ASN A 276 -3.23 -0.55 -1.27
CA ASN A 276 -4.58 -0.77 -0.79
C ASN A 276 -4.60 -1.63 0.48
N LYS A 277 -3.81 -2.70 0.54
CA LYS A 277 -3.77 -3.57 1.73
C LYS A 277 -3.08 -2.90 2.91
N LEU A 278 -1.89 -2.34 2.76
CA LEU A 278 -1.13 -1.74 3.87
C LEU A 278 -1.82 -0.51 4.47
N PHE A 279 -2.44 0.34 3.64
CA PHE A 279 -2.97 1.61 4.11
C PHE A 279 -4.50 1.62 4.08
N LYS A 280 -5.12 1.66 2.90
CA LYS A 280 -6.56 1.94 2.76
C LYS A 280 -7.44 0.91 3.45
N SER A 281 -7.32 -0.37 3.09
CA SER A 281 -8.18 -1.43 3.61
C SER A 281 -7.89 -1.72 5.07
N SER A 282 -6.62 -1.78 5.49
CA SER A 282 -6.27 -2.04 6.89
C SER A 282 -6.89 -0.99 7.81
N ILE A 283 -6.66 0.30 7.55
CA ILE A 283 -7.15 1.39 8.40
C ILE A 283 -8.68 1.41 8.49
N VAL A 284 -9.37 1.31 7.36
CA VAL A 284 -10.85 1.32 7.33
C VAL A 284 -11.45 0.14 8.10
N THR A 285 -10.79 -1.02 8.04
CA THR A 285 -11.27 -2.22 8.71
C THR A 285 -10.93 -2.28 10.19
N SER A 286 -9.84 -1.64 10.63
CA SER A 286 -9.49 -1.49 12.04
C SER A 286 -10.61 -0.84 12.86
N ILE A 287 -11.37 0.09 12.26
CA ILE A 287 -12.52 0.76 12.91
C ILE A 287 -13.62 -0.23 13.31
N LYS A 288 -13.67 -1.43 12.69
CA LYS A 288 -14.68 -2.46 13.01
C LYS A 288 -14.35 -3.27 14.26
N LEU A 289 -13.11 -3.25 14.76
CA LEU A 289 -12.67 -4.07 15.90
C LEU A 289 -13.60 -3.95 17.12
N PRO A 290 -13.98 -2.74 17.60
CA PRO A 290 -14.86 -2.60 18.77
C PRO A 290 -16.22 -3.27 18.58
N ARG A 291 -16.78 -3.22 17.36
CA ARG A 291 -18.06 -3.84 17.03
C ARG A 291 -17.96 -5.36 17.11
N PHE A 292 -16.92 -5.96 16.55
CA PHE A 292 -16.74 -7.42 16.56
C PHE A 292 -16.42 -7.98 17.95
N VAL A 293 -15.67 -7.24 18.77
CA VAL A 293 -15.44 -7.62 20.18
C VAL A 293 -16.78 -7.70 20.92
N MET A 294 -17.69 -6.76 20.67
CA MET A 294 -19.00 -6.71 21.31
C MET A 294 -19.96 -7.82 20.84
N ASP A 295 -19.95 -8.16 19.55
CA ASP A 295 -20.75 -9.26 19.02
C ASP A 295 -20.39 -10.60 19.71
N ASN A 296 -19.12 -10.77 20.11
CA ASN A 296 -18.68 -11.96 20.86
C ASN A 296 -19.10 -11.96 22.34
N ILE A 297 -19.20 -10.79 22.98
CA ILE A 297 -19.52 -10.66 24.42
C ILE A 297 -21.04 -10.71 24.65
N SER A 298 -21.83 -10.10 23.76
CA SER A 298 -23.28 -9.92 23.93
C SER A 298 -24.11 -11.21 23.83
N ILE A 299 -23.54 -12.30 23.30
CA ILE A 299 -24.26 -13.58 23.14
C ILE A 299 -24.57 -14.25 24.49
N LYS A 300 -23.93 -13.84 25.59
CA LYS A 300 -24.29 -14.34 26.93
C LYS A 300 -25.50 -13.65 27.58
N ASN A 301 -25.94 -12.48 27.10
CA ASN A 301 -27.08 -11.75 27.70
C ASN A 301 -28.03 -11.24 26.60
N LYS A 302 -28.85 -12.14 26.06
CA LYS A 302 -30.10 -11.73 25.40
C LYS A 302 -31.12 -11.39 26.49
N SER A 303 -31.07 -10.18 27.02
CA SER A 303 -32.22 -9.55 27.68
C SER A 303 -32.42 -8.15 27.11
N ASN A 304 -33.69 -7.81 26.90
CA ASN A 304 -34.18 -6.60 26.25
C ASN A 304 -33.61 -5.35 26.93
N ALA A 305 -32.61 -4.71 26.33
CA ALA A 305 -32.10 -3.41 26.75
C ALA A 305 -32.27 -2.38 25.64
N SER A 306 -32.92 -1.26 25.99
CA SER A 306 -33.37 -0.18 25.12
C SER A 306 -32.26 0.50 24.32
N SER A 307 -32.64 1.14 23.20
CA SER A 307 -31.76 1.77 22.20
C SER A 307 -30.78 2.81 22.77
N SER A 308 -31.02 3.36 23.96
CA SER A 308 -30.15 4.34 24.64
C SER A 308 -28.83 3.74 25.17
N TYR A 309 -28.81 2.47 25.59
CA TYR A 309 -27.59 1.81 26.08
C TYR A 309 -26.49 1.74 25.00
N LYS A 310 -26.90 1.63 23.72
CA LYS A 310 -25.99 1.59 22.57
C LYS A 310 -25.18 2.89 22.41
N TYR A 311 -25.79 4.04 22.67
CA TYR A 311 -25.15 5.35 22.53
C TYR A 311 -24.23 5.66 23.72
N VAL A 312 -24.69 5.39 24.94
CA VAL A 312 -23.87 5.55 26.17
C VAL A 312 -22.63 4.66 26.12
N ARG A 313 -22.78 3.40 25.70
CA ARG A 313 -21.67 2.46 25.53
C ARG A 313 -20.67 2.89 24.44
N ASN A 314 -21.15 3.36 23.28
CA ASN A 314 -20.27 3.85 22.23
C ASN A 314 -19.53 5.12 22.66
N GLY A 315 -20.18 5.99 23.44
CA GLY A 315 -19.57 7.15 24.07
C GLY A 315 -18.43 6.76 25.01
N ILE A 316 -18.65 5.76 25.87
CA ILE A 316 -17.62 5.23 26.78
C ILE A 316 -16.43 4.64 26.00
N LEU A 317 -16.68 3.90 24.94
CA LEU A 317 -15.63 3.24 24.17
C LEU A 317 -14.76 4.22 23.38
N ILE A 318 -15.34 5.34 22.95
CA ILE A 318 -14.63 6.46 22.33
C ILE A 318 -13.93 7.33 23.38
N SER A 319 -14.53 7.48 24.57
CA SER A 319 -13.95 8.31 25.63
C SER A 319 -12.77 7.65 26.33
N ILE A 320 -12.69 6.32 26.40
CA ILE A 320 -11.54 5.62 27.01
C ILE A 320 -10.19 6.04 26.38
N PRO A 321 -9.95 5.93 25.06
CA PRO A 321 -8.68 6.35 24.47
C PRO A 321 -8.43 7.86 24.60
N LEU A 322 -9.49 8.68 24.54
CA LEU A 322 -9.39 10.13 24.73
C LEU A 322 -9.02 10.52 26.17
N LEU A 323 -9.66 9.91 27.17
CA LEU A 323 -9.39 10.11 28.59
C LEU A 323 -8.00 9.61 28.95
N LEU A 324 -7.61 8.45 28.43
CA LEU A 324 -6.29 7.88 28.63
C LEU A 324 -5.21 8.81 28.03
N PHE A 325 -5.47 9.41 26.86
CA PHE A 325 -4.61 10.46 26.30
C PHE A 325 -4.56 11.72 27.17
N LEU A 326 -5.70 12.24 27.63
CA LEU A 326 -5.78 13.43 28.46
C LEU A 326 -5.07 13.26 29.81
N VAL A 327 -5.28 12.13 30.49
CA VAL A 327 -4.63 11.80 31.77
C VAL A 327 -3.10 11.82 31.63
N LEU A 328 -2.55 11.44 30.48
CA LEU A 328 -1.09 11.50 30.25
C LEU A 328 -0.57 12.91 30.04
N VAL A 329 -1.28 13.70 29.24
CA VAL A 329 -0.89 15.07 28.96
C VAL A 329 -0.92 15.85 30.28
N LEU A 330 -1.96 15.64 31.08
CA LEU A 330 -2.12 16.24 32.41
C LEU A 330 -1.06 15.72 33.40
N SER A 331 -0.76 14.42 33.39
CA SER A 331 0.29 13.83 34.25
C SER A 331 1.70 14.28 33.91
N LYS A 332 1.96 14.75 32.68
CA LYS A 332 3.22 15.40 32.31
C LYS A 332 3.21 16.90 32.58
N ALA A 333 2.05 17.53 32.49
CA ALA A 333 1.91 18.97 32.68
C ALA A 333 1.93 19.36 34.17
N ASP A 334 1.51 18.47 35.07
CA ASP A 334 1.42 18.72 36.50
C ASP A 334 2.10 17.61 37.32
N ASN A 335 3.10 18.01 38.11
CA ASN A 335 3.90 17.12 38.95
C ASN A 335 3.10 16.47 40.09
N ILE A 336 2.08 17.15 40.64
CA ILE A 336 1.23 16.63 41.72
C ILE A 336 0.26 15.60 41.16
N PHE A 337 -0.39 15.90 40.04
CA PHE A 337 -1.25 14.94 39.36
C PHE A 337 -0.46 13.70 38.90
N GLY A 338 0.74 13.91 38.37
CA GLY A 338 1.66 12.83 38.03
C GLY A 338 2.07 11.97 39.23
N TYR A 339 2.29 12.56 40.41
CA TYR A 339 2.60 11.84 41.64
C TYR A 339 1.47 10.87 42.05
N TYR A 340 0.21 11.32 42.03
CA TYR A 340 -0.93 10.45 42.37
C TYR A 340 -1.15 9.34 41.35
N ILE A 341 -1.02 9.62 40.05
CA ILE A 341 -1.10 8.61 38.99
C ILE A 341 0.02 7.56 39.14
N ASN A 342 1.23 8.01 39.46
CA ASN A 342 2.36 7.13 39.70
C ASN A 342 2.18 6.24 40.94
N ASN A 343 1.57 6.76 42.03
CA ASN A 343 1.28 5.97 43.24
C ASN A 343 0.13 4.97 43.06
N ILE A 344 -0.88 5.28 42.25
CA ILE A 344 -1.93 4.32 41.89
C ILE A 344 -1.36 3.19 41.03
N SER A 345 -0.45 3.54 40.10
CA SER A 345 0.21 2.59 39.20
C SER A 345 1.22 1.68 39.92
N SER A 346 2.00 2.23 40.86
CA SER A 346 3.07 1.50 41.57
C SER A 346 2.56 0.34 42.44
N ASN A 347 1.31 0.39 42.92
CA ASN A 347 0.69 -0.70 43.66
C ASN A 347 0.12 -1.84 42.77
N ILE A 348 0.04 -1.66 41.44
CA ILE A 348 -0.55 -2.64 40.51
C ILE A 348 0.51 -3.25 39.57
N LEU A 349 1.61 -2.55 39.23
CA LEU A 349 2.78 -3.13 38.57
C LEU A 349 4.07 -2.42 38.99
N ALA A 350 5.01 -3.17 39.58
CA ALA A 350 6.36 -2.72 39.95
C ALA A 350 7.27 -2.51 38.71
N ILE A 351 6.91 -1.60 37.80
CA ILE A 351 7.69 -1.27 36.60
C ILE A 351 7.51 0.22 36.25
N ASN A 352 8.61 0.93 36.00
CA ASN A 352 8.68 2.35 35.62
C ASN A 352 7.48 2.87 34.78
N PRO A 353 6.60 3.73 35.34
CA PRO A 353 5.27 4.01 34.80
C PRO A 353 5.28 4.75 33.45
N SER A 354 6.27 5.60 33.20
CA SER A 354 6.35 6.39 31.95
C SER A 354 6.71 5.56 30.71
N THR A 355 7.53 4.52 30.88
CA THR A 355 7.98 3.65 29.76
C THR A 355 7.00 2.52 29.47
N SER A 356 6.41 1.93 30.51
CA SER A 356 5.40 0.86 30.39
C SER A 356 4.11 1.35 29.73
N PHE A 357 3.70 2.58 30.04
CA PHE A 357 2.51 3.16 29.46
C PHE A 357 2.64 3.39 27.94
N TYR A 358 3.77 3.96 27.50
CA TYR A 358 4.01 4.16 26.06
C TYR A 358 4.03 2.82 25.30
N LYS A 359 4.62 1.77 25.89
CA LYS A 359 4.56 0.39 25.36
C LYS A 359 3.12 -0.14 25.25
N LEU A 360 2.27 0.12 26.24
CA LEU A 360 0.86 -0.27 26.22
C LEU A 360 0.08 0.42 25.08
N VAL A 361 0.23 1.74 24.94
CA VAL A 361 -0.45 2.49 23.86
C VAL A 361 0.00 1.98 22.49
N VAL A 362 1.30 1.77 22.30
CA VAL A 362 1.83 1.20 21.05
C VAL A 362 1.27 -0.20 20.81
N ALA A 363 1.18 -1.06 21.83
CA ALA A 363 0.59 -2.39 21.72
C ALA A 363 -0.88 -2.32 21.25
N ILE A 364 -1.67 -1.40 21.81
CA ILE A 364 -3.09 -1.22 21.44
C ILE A 364 -3.20 -0.75 19.99
N VAL A 365 -2.45 0.29 19.60
CA VAL A 365 -2.48 0.83 18.23
C VAL A 365 -2.11 -0.26 17.21
N ILE A 366 -1.10 -1.08 17.53
CA ILE A 366 -0.63 -2.15 16.65
C ILE A 366 -1.60 -3.33 16.63
N ALA A 367 -2.25 -3.66 17.74
CA ALA A 367 -3.32 -4.65 17.75
C ALA A 367 -4.51 -4.20 16.87
N PHE A 368 -4.92 -2.93 16.98
CA PHE A 368 -5.97 -2.36 16.12
C PHE A 368 -5.58 -2.41 14.63
N TYR A 369 -4.36 -2.00 14.30
CA TYR A 369 -3.85 -2.06 12.93
C TYR A 369 -3.77 -3.51 12.42
N SER A 370 -3.20 -4.42 13.21
CA SER A 370 -3.03 -5.83 12.86
C SER A 370 -4.37 -6.53 12.65
N PHE A 371 -5.38 -6.19 13.45
CA PHE A 371 -6.75 -6.68 13.25
C PHE A 371 -7.28 -6.26 11.88
N GLY A 372 -7.19 -4.97 11.56
CA GLY A 372 -7.65 -4.46 10.27
C GLY A 372 -6.88 -5.09 9.11
N PHE A 373 -5.55 -5.18 9.25
CA PHE A 373 -4.69 -5.82 8.26
C PHE A 373 -5.12 -7.27 7.97
N LEU A 374 -5.24 -8.11 8.99
CA LEU A 374 -5.69 -9.51 8.84
C LEU A 374 -7.11 -9.59 8.29
N TRP A 375 -8.06 -8.86 8.89
CA TRP A 375 -9.46 -8.92 8.48
C TRP A 375 -9.66 -8.45 7.04
N SER A 376 -8.82 -7.53 6.55
CA SER A 376 -8.87 -7.05 5.17
C SER A 376 -8.77 -8.16 4.12
N PHE A 377 -8.05 -9.26 4.41
CA PHE A 377 -7.85 -10.39 3.48
C PHE A 377 -9.06 -11.30 3.32
N ASN A 378 -10.08 -11.15 4.17
CA ASN A 378 -11.35 -11.83 3.98
C ASN A 378 -12.19 -11.21 2.84
N TYR A 379 -11.90 -9.97 2.47
CA TYR A 379 -12.60 -9.30 1.36
C TYR A 379 -12.01 -9.66 -0.01
N ARG A 380 -12.83 -9.52 -1.06
CA ARG A 380 -12.38 -9.70 -2.44
C ARG A 380 -11.25 -8.73 -2.77
N PHE A 381 -10.34 -9.17 -3.64
CA PHE A 381 -9.25 -8.33 -4.10
C PHE A 381 -9.79 -7.24 -5.03
N TYR A 382 -10.02 -6.06 -4.48
CA TYR A 382 -10.44 -4.94 -5.29
C TYR A 382 -9.23 -4.28 -5.96
N ASN A 383 -9.13 -4.45 -7.26
CA ASN A 383 -8.25 -3.67 -8.12
C ASN A 383 -9.05 -2.48 -8.66
N ASN A 384 -8.75 -1.28 -8.17
CA ASN A 384 -9.23 -0.01 -8.75
C ASN A 384 -8.93 0.14 -10.26
N THR A 385 -8.08 -0.73 -10.83
CA THR A 385 -7.64 -0.65 -12.22
C THR A 385 -8.60 -1.29 -13.23
N THR A 386 -9.56 -2.13 -12.82
CA THR A 386 -10.53 -2.73 -13.76
C THR A 386 -11.68 -1.80 -14.15
N SER A 387 -11.89 -0.71 -13.38
CA SER A 387 -12.86 0.34 -13.74
C SER A 387 -12.27 1.38 -14.71
N ASN A 388 -10.95 1.47 -14.86
CA ASN A 388 -10.34 2.42 -15.78
C ASN A 388 -10.17 1.80 -17.17
N SER A 389 -11.28 1.48 -17.84
CA SER A 389 -11.34 1.42 -19.30
C SER A 389 -11.42 2.82 -19.90
N VAL A 390 -10.67 3.78 -19.34
CA VAL A 390 -10.28 4.95 -20.13
C VAL A 390 -9.52 4.34 -21.28
N LYS A 391 -10.03 4.50 -22.52
CA LYS A 391 -9.28 4.16 -23.74
C LYS A 391 -7.88 4.69 -23.50
N ARG A 392 -6.91 3.80 -23.33
CA ARG A 392 -5.54 4.23 -23.18
C ARG A 392 -5.25 4.97 -24.47
N GLU A 393 -4.92 6.25 -24.37
CA GLU A 393 -4.39 6.98 -25.51
C GLU A 393 -3.13 6.22 -25.92
N SER A 394 -3.27 5.42 -26.97
CA SER A 394 -2.17 4.67 -27.54
C SER A 394 -1.31 5.65 -28.29
N LEU A 395 -0.01 5.67 -27.99
CA LEU A 395 0.92 6.49 -28.73
C LEU A 395 1.04 5.95 -30.15
N GLU A 396 0.99 6.85 -31.13
CA GLU A 396 1.15 6.46 -32.53
C GLU A 396 2.55 5.85 -32.75
N PRO A 397 2.65 4.61 -33.25
CA PRO A 397 3.92 3.90 -33.38
C PRO A 397 4.95 4.64 -34.25
N ILE A 398 4.49 5.41 -35.23
CA ILE A 398 5.35 6.14 -36.16
C ILE A 398 6.11 7.26 -35.44
N THR A 399 5.41 8.09 -34.67
CA THR A 399 6.00 9.17 -33.85
C THR A 399 6.98 8.63 -32.83
N VAL A 400 6.66 7.51 -32.19
CA VAL A 400 7.57 6.86 -31.23
C VAL A 400 8.82 6.32 -31.94
N THR A 401 8.65 5.73 -33.13
CA THR A 401 9.77 5.20 -33.93
C THR A 401 10.74 6.32 -34.33
N THR A 402 10.23 7.46 -34.81
CA THR A 402 11.08 8.59 -35.25
C THR A 402 11.89 9.18 -34.10
N VAL A 403 11.25 9.41 -32.95
CA VAL A 403 11.93 9.91 -31.75
C VAL A 403 13.01 8.93 -31.28
N LEU A 404 12.69 7.64 -31.18
CA LEU A 404 13.65 6.62 -30.75
C LEU A 404 14.82 6.46 -31.73
N ALA A 405 14.58 6.61 -33.03
CA ALA A 405 15.64 6.56 -34.04
C ALA A 405 16.65 7.70 -33.86
N MET A 406 16.18 8.93 -33.61
CA MET A 406 17.06 10.08 -33.33
C MET A 406 17.85 9.89 -32.04
N VAL A 407 17.20 9.40 -30.98
CA VAL A 407 17.88 9.06 -29.71
C VAL A 407 18.92 7.95 -29.92
N CYS A 408 18.60 6.95 -30.75
CA CYS A 408 19.51 5.86 -31.08
C CYS A 408 20.79 6.37 -31.78
N ILE A 409 20.65 7.26 -32.77
CA ILE A 409 21.80 7.88 -33.46
C ILE A 409 22.69 8.63 -32.47
N LEU A 410 22.09 9.45 -31.59
CA LEU A 410 22.82 10.16 -30.55
C LEU A 410 23.58 9.20 -29.62
N TYR A 411 22.94 8.11 -29.19
CA TYR A 411 23.57 7.11 -28.33
C TYR A 411 24.68 6.33 -29.02
N ILE A 412 24.56 6.05 -30.32
CA ILE A 412 25.64 5.42 -31.10
C ILE A 412 26.87 6.34 -31.11
N ILE A 413 26.69 7.63 -31.43
CA ILE A 413 27.78 8.62 -31.41
C ILE A 413 28.40 8.69 -30.01
N PHE A 414 27.58 8.78 -28.97
CA PHE A 414 28.03 8.82 -27.59
C PHE A 414 28.81 7.56 -27.18
N THR A 415 28.35 6.37 -27.54
CA THR A 415 29.04 5.11 -27.25
C THR A 415 30.36 4.99 -28.00
N ILE A 416 30.47 5.45 -29.26
CA ILE A 416 31.73 5.49 -30.00
C ILE A 416 32.76 6.36 -29.27
N ILE A 417 32.34 7.55 -28.82
CA ILE A 417 33.17 8.46 -28.02
C ILE A 417 33.62 7.75 -26.72
N GLN A 418 32.69 7.12 -26.01
CA GLN A 418 33.00 6.41 -24.77
C GLN A 418 34.00 5.28 -24.97
N ILE A 419 33.83 4.47 -26.00
CA ILE A 419 34.73 3.33 -26.26
C ILE A 419 36.14 3.84 -26.56
N THR A 420 36.25 4.89 -27.37
CA THR A 420 37.54 5.50 -27.75
C THR A 420 38.29 6.03 -26.52
N TYR A 421 37.61 6.74 -25.62
CA TYR A 421 38.23 7.32 -24.42
C TYR A 421 38.44 6.32 -23.27
N LEU A 422 37.53 5.36 -23.09
CA LEU A 422 37.53 4.45 -21.94
C LEU A 422 38.34 3.18 -22.21
N TYR A 423 38.28 2.63 -23.42
CA TYR A 423 38.89 1.35 -23.79
C TYR A 423 40.09 1.47 -24.76
N GLY A 424 40.22 2.59 -25.48
CA GLY A 424 41.27 2.82 -26.49
C GLY A 424 42.68 3.17 -25.96
N GLY A 425 42.99 2.81 -24.72
CA GLY A 425 44.21 3.25 -24.03
C GLY A 425 45.52 2.77 -24.66
N THR A 426 46.37 3.72 -25.07
CA THR A 426 47.83 3.53 -25.17
C THR A 426 48.63 4.65 -24.50
N ASN A 427 48.08 5.87 -24.37
CA ASN A 427 48.67 6.92 -23.54
C ASN A 427 47.73 7.19 -22.36
N LYS A 428 48.24 7.02 -21.13
CA LYS A 428 47.57 7.32 -19.84
C LYS A 428 47.32 8.82 -19.64
N VAL A 429 46.93 9.53 -20.69
CA VAL A 429 46.69 10.97 -20.72
C VAL A 429 45.22 11.15 -21.05
N LEU A 430 44.43 11.45 -20.02
CA LEU A 430 43.10 11.99 -20.24
C LEU A 430 43.22 13.31 -21.03
N PRO A 431 42.34 13.59 -22.00
CA PRO A 431 42.35 14.87 -22.70
C PRO A 431 42.24 16.01 -21.69
N GLY A 432 43.19 16.95 -21.70
CA GLY A 432 43.18 18.13 -20.84
C GLY A 432 43.84 17.97 -19.46
N GLY A 433 44.60 16.91 -19.19
CA GLY A 433 45.40 16.80 -17.95
C GLY A 433 44.60 16.43 -16.69
N PHE A 434 43.35 15.98 -16.85
CA PHE A 434 42.54 15.51 -15.72
C PHE A 434 43.18 14.29 -15.03
N THR A 435 43.18 14.29 -13.70
CA THR A 435 43.55 13.10 -12.93
C THR A 435 42.42 12.06 -13.03
N TYR A 436 42.76 10.77 -13.00
CA TYR A 436 41.75 9.68 -13.03
C TYR A 436 40.69 9.83 -11.93
N SER A 437 41.08 10.36 -10.78
CA SER A 437 40.22 10.70 -9.64
C SER A 437 39.14 11.72 -9.98
N GLU A 438 39.45 12.68 -10.86
CA GLU A 438 38.57 13.76 -11.27
C GLU A 438 37.58 13.30 -12.35
N TYR A 439 38.06 12.47 -13.28
CA TYR A 439 37.22 11.78 -14.27
C TYR A 439 36.25 10.78 -13.64
N ALA A 440 36.67 10.11 -12.57
CA ALA A 440 35.83 9.14 -11.87
C ALA A 440 34.61 9.79 -11.18
N ARG A 441 34.69 11.08 -10.82
CA ARG A 441 33.62 11.81 -10.12
C ARG A 441 32.64 12.51 -11.06
N ARG A 442 33.09 12.97 -12.24
CA ARG A 442 32.24 13.68 -13.22
C ARG A 442 31.60 12.70 -14.21
N GLY A 443 30.29 12.81 -14.47
CA GLY A 443 29.61 12.02 -15.48
C GLY A 443 29.07 10.66 -15.00
N PHE A 444 29.52 10.12 -13.86
CA PHE A 444 29.04 8.83 -13.34
C PHE A 444 27.54 8.87 -13.02
N PHE A 445 27.09 9.88 -12.28
CA PHE A 445 25.69 10.00 -11.88
C PHE A 445 24.77 10.24 -13.08
N GLU A 446 25.25 11.03 -14.04
CA GLU A 446 24.58 11.31 -15.31
C GLU A 446 24.42 10.02 -16.14
N LEU A 447 25.46 9.19 -16.20
CA LEU A 447 25.44 7.87 -16.85
C LEU A 447 24.42 6.92 -16.22
N VAL A 448 24.41 6.83 -14.88
CA VAL A 448 23.44 6.00 -14.14
C VAL A 448 22.01 6.54 -14.34
N PHE A 449 21.84 7.86 -14.34
CA PHE A 449 20.55 8.49 -14.58
C PHE A 449 20.01 8.19 -15.98
N ILE A 450 20.82 8.36 -17.03
CA ILE A 450 20.43 8.02 -18.41
C ILE A 450 20.08 6.52 -18.52
N THR A 451 20.87 5.67 -17.86
CA THR A 451 20.61 4.22 -17.80
C THR A 451 19.23 3.90 -17.22
N LEU A 452 18.85 4.57 -16.13
CA LEU A 452 17.52 4.44 -15.52
C LEU A 452 16.41 4.97 -16.43
N VAL A 453 16.62 6.14 -17.06
CA VAL A 453 15.67 6.73 -18.00
C VAL A 453 15.39 5.79 -19.17
N ASN A 454 16.43 5.16 -19.73
CA ASN A 454 16.28 4.22 -20.84
C ASN A 454 15.54 2.94 -20.41
N LEU A 455 15.90 2.37 -19.26
CA LEU A 455 15.25 1.18 -18.72
C LEU A 455 13.75 1.42 -18.50
N ILE A 456 13.39 2.51 -17.83
CA ILE A 456 12.00 2.89 -17.54
C ILE A 456 11.28 3.27 -18.85
N GLY A 457 11.90 4.09 -19.70
CA GLY A 457 11.34 4.58 -20.95
C GLY A 457 10.98 3.44 -21.90
N VAL A 458 11.90 2.51 -22.15
CA VAL A 458 11.63 1.33 -23.00
C VAL A 458 10.53 0.45 -22.38
N THR A 459 10.51 0.30 -21.06
CA THR A 459 9.46 -0.47 -20.37
C THR A 459 8.08 0.18 -20.53
N ILE A 460 7.99 1.51 -20.38
CA ILE A 460 6.74 2.27 -20.56
C ILE A 460 6.29 2.20 -22.02
N LEU A 461 7.17 2.47 -22.98
CA LEU A 461 6.81 2.47 -24.39
C LEU A 461 6.29 1.09 -24.83
N LYS A 462 6.89 -0.01 -24.36
CA LYS A 462 6.40 -1.37 -24.64
C LYS A 462 4.98 -1.64 -24.08
N ILE A 463 4.54 -0.88 -23.07
CA ILE A 463 3.19 -1.00 -22.47
C ILE A 463 2.15 -0.12 -23.20
N TYR A 464 2.57 1.04 -23.74
CA TYR A 464 1.67 2.09 -24.25
C TYR A 464 1.62 2.22 -25.78
N VAL A 465 2.59 1.66 -26.51
CA VAL A 465 2.58 1.68 -27.98
C VAL A 465 1.64 0.62 -28.53
N ASP A 466 0.83 0.98 -29.53
CA ASP A 466 -0.06 0.04 -30.22
C ASP A 466 0.76 -0.91 -31.12
N ASN A 467 0.59 -2.21 -30.90
CA ASN A 467 1.29 -3.27 -31.64
C ASN A 467 0.45 -3.86 -32.79
N SER A 468 -0.65 -3.20 -33.19
CA SER A 468 -1.56 -3.65 -34.25
C SER A 468 -0.87 -3.92 -35.60
N LYS A 469 0.19 -3.18 -35.94
CA LYS A 469 0.94 -3.32 -37.20
C LYS A 469 2.22 -4.15 -37.00
N VAL A 470 2.20 -5.41 -37.45
CA VAL A 470 3.30 -6.38 -37.29
C VAL A 470 4.67 -5.84 -37.77
N LYS A 471 4.74 -5.23 -38.96
CA LYS A 471 5.99 -4.70 -39.52
C LYS A 471 6.61 -3.58 -38.67
N LEU A 472 5.78 -2.65 -38.17
CA LEU A 472 6.24 -1.55 -37.31
C LEU A 472 6.67 -2.05 -35.94
N ASN A 473 5.99 -3.05 -35.39
CA ASN A 473 6.36 -3.68 -34.14
C ASN A 473 7.76 -4.34 -34.23
N ILE A 474 8.09 -4.99 -35.35
CA ILE A 474 9.43 -5.55 -35.57
C ILE A 474 10.50 -4.45 -35.57
N ILE A 475 10.27 -3.35 -36.30
CA ILE A 475 11.19 -2.21 -36.36
C ILE A 475 11.39 -1.60 -34.97
N LEU A 476 10.31 -1.38 -34.23
CA LEU A 476 10.38 -0.88 -32.85
C LEU A 476 11.17 -1.82 -31.93
N ASN A 477 10.95 -3.13 -32.01
CA ASN A 477 11.70 -4.10 -31.21
C ASN A 477 13.19 -4.12 -31.56
N ILE A 478 13.57 -3.91 -32.83
CA ILE A 478 14.98 -3.74 -33.23
C ILE A 478 15.55 -2.49 -32.57
N ILE A 479 14.85 -1.34 -32.66
CA ILE A 479 15.33 -0.08 -32.07
C ILE A 479 15.44 -0.19 -30.54
N TYR A 480 14.45 -0.80 -29.86
CA TYR A 480 14.53 -1.09 -28.43
C TYR A 480 15.73 -1.96 -28.10
N THR A 481 16.00 -2.99 -28.92
CA THR A 481 17.15 -3.88 -28.73
C THR A 481 18.47 -3.10 -28.82
N ILE A 482 18.61 -2.24 -29.82
CA ILE A 482 19.81 -1.39 -29.99
C ILE A 482 19.97 -0.45 -28.78
N ILE A 483 18.92 0.26 -28.39
CA ILE A 483 18.96 1.17 -27.23
C ILE A 483 19.34 0.42 -25.94
N VAL A 484 18.80 -0.77 -25.72
CA VAL A 484 19.11 -1.60 -24.54
C VAL A 484 20.57 -2.06 -24.56
N VAL A 485 21.13 -2.43 -25.72
CA VAL A 485 22.56 -2.77 -25.86
C VAL A 485 23.45 -1.56 -25.59
N LEU A 486 23.13 -0.38 -26.15
CA LEU A 486 23.87 0.85 -25.87
C LEU A 486 23.78 1.24 -24.38
N THR A 487 22.61 1.03 -23.77
CA THR A 487 22.39 1.24 -22.33
C THR A 487 23.20 0.28 -21.46
N LEU A 488 23.38 -0.97 -21.90
CA LEU A 488 24.25 -1.93 -21.22
C LEU A 488 25.71 -1.46 -21.23
N ASN A 489 26.18 -0.92 -22.37
CA ASN A 489 27.51 -0.32 -22.46
C ASN A 489 27.68 0.87 -21.49
N MET A 490 26.67 1.74 -21.39
CA MET A 490 26.64 2.83 -20.41
C MET A 490 26.75 2.31 -18.97
N ALA A 491 26.04 1.23 -18.61
CA ALA A 491 26.14 0.62 -17.29
C ALA A 491 27.55 0.06 -17.03
N CYS A 492 28.19 -0.60 -18.01
CA CYS A 492 29.57 -1.07 -17.91
C CYS A 492 30.57 0.09 -17.72
N SER A 493 30.39 1.19 -18.44
CA SER A 493 31.20 2.41 -18.30
C SER A 493 31.06 3.02 -16.90
N ALA A 494 29.83 3.11 -16.38
CA ALA A 494 29.56 3.57 -15.02
C ALA A 494 30.22 2.67 -13.96
N PHE A 495 30.14 1.35 -14.13
CA PHE A 495 30.80 0.40 -13.23
C PHE A 495 32.32 0.61 -13.18
N TYR A 496 32.95 0.75 -14.35
CA TYR A 496 34.40 0.95 -14.43
C TYR A 496 34.84 2.29 -13.82
N ARG A 497 34.08 3.37 -14.02
CA ARG A 497 34.35 4.66 -13.36
C ARG A 497 34.28 4.54 -11.84
N MET A 498 33.30 3.80 -11.32
CA MET A 498 33.18 3.58 -9.88
C MET A 498 34.31 2.72 -9.31
N TYR A 499 34.77 1.74 -10.09
CA TYR A 499 35.94 0.94 -9.74
C TYR A 499 37.21 1.80 -9.62
N LEU A 500 37.47 2.68 -10.59
CA LEU A 500 38.58 3.64 -10.51
C LEU A 500 38.45 4.59 -9.32
N TYR A 501 37.23 5.02 -8.99
CA TYR A 501 36.97 5.86 -7.83
C TYR A 501 37.32 5.15 -6.51
N ILE A 502 36.99 3.86 -6.40
CA ILE A 502 37.34 3.03 -5.24
C ILE A 502 38.85 2.82 -5.15
N ASP A 503 39.53 2.57 -6.27
CA ASP A 503 40.99 2.40 -6.25
C ASP A 503 41.74 3.67 -5.81
N ALA A 504 41.23 4.84 -6.18
CA ALA A 504 41.82 6.13 -5.80
C ALA A 504 41.55 6.54 -4.35
N PHE A 505 40.34 6.31 -3.82
CA PHE A 505 39.91 6.84 -2.52
C PHE A 505 39.57 5.79 -1.47
N GLY A 506 39.79 4.50 -1.75
CA GLY A 506 39.45 3.38 -0.87
C GLY A 506 37.98 2.97 -0.90
N TYR A 507 37.64 1.94 -0.12
CA TYR A 507 36.30 1.39 -0.02
C TYR A 507 35.45 2.11 1.03
N THR A 508 34.20 2.39 0.68
CA THR A 508 33.17 2.84 1.62
C THR A 508 31.87 2.09 1.35
N ARG A 509 30.95 2.06 2.33
CA ARG A 509 29.63 1.43 2.19
C ARG A 509 28.88 1.96 0.97
N LEU A 510 28.82 3.29 0.81
CA LEU A 510 28.12 3.93 -0.30
C LEU A 510 28.73 3.52 -1.65
N ARG A 511 30.07 3.49 -1.76
CA ARG A 511 30.73 3.15 -3.02
C ARG A 511 30.43 1.71 -3.45
N ILE A 512 30.49 0.77 -2.52
CA ILE A 512 30.16 -0.65 -2.77
C ILE A 512 28.67 -0.80 -3.12
N LEU A 513 27.77 -0.16 -2.37
CA LEU A 513 26.33 -0.23 -2.61
C LEU A 513 25.96 0.32 -4.00
N VAL A 514 26.57 1.43 -4.41
CA VAL A 514 26.37 2.02 -5.74
C VAL A 514 26.92 1.09 -6.83
N GLN A 515 28.09 0.47 -6.62
CA GLN A 515 28.64 -0.50 -7.57
C GLN A 515 27.73 -1.73 -7.74
N LEU A 516 27.19 -2.26 -6.65
CA LEU A 516 26.22 -3.37 -6.65
C LEU A 516 24.89 -2.96 -7.30
N PHE A 517 24.45 -1.72 -7.10
CA PHE A 517 23.28 -1.18 -7.76
C PHE A 517 23.47 -1.10 -9.29
N VAL A 518 24.64 -0.69 -9.77
CA VAL A 518 24.95 -0.69 -11.21
C VAL A 518 24.98 -2.12 -11.77
N ILE A 519 25.50 -3.10 -11.02
CA ILE A 519 25.42 -4.52 -11.42
C ILE A 519 23.96 -4.97 -11.53
N LEU A 520 23.12 -4.64 -10.53
CA LEU A 520 21.69 -4.96 -10.56
C LEU A 520 21.01 -4.34 -11.78
N LEU A 521 21.29 -3.07 -12.09
CA LEU A 521 20.80 -2.42 -13.31
C LEU A 521 21.24 -3.17 -14.56
N GLY A 522 22.52 -3.53 -14.67
CA GLY A 522 23.05 -4.32 -15.79
C GLY A 522 22.29 -5.64 -15.99
N ILE A 523 21.98 -6.34 -14.90
CA ILE A 523 21.21 -7.60 -14.97
C ILE A 523 19.76 -7.35 -15.38
N ILE A 524 19.12 -6.28 -14.89
CA ILE A 524 17.75 -5.92 -15.31
C ILE A 524 17.70 -5.53 -16.79
N ILE A 525 18.69 -4.77 -17.27
CA ILE A 525 18.85 -4.40 -18.69
C ILE A 525 19.05 -5.65 -19.54
N PHE A 526 19.86 -6.60 -19.06
CA PHE A 526 20.05 -7.88 -19.74
C PHE A 526 18.77 -8.72 -19.77
N LEU A 527 18.00 -8.77 -18.68
CA LEU A 527 16.66 -9.39 -18.68
C LEU A 527 15.73 -8.68 -19.67
N GLN A 528 15.78 -7.36 -19.73
CA GLN A 528 15.01 -6.59 -20.70
C GLN A 528 15.36 -7.00 -22.13
N PHE A 529 16.65 -7.07 -22.47
CA PHE A 529 17.15 -7.56 -23.76
C PHE A 529 16.55 -8.92 -24.15
N LEU A 530 16.57 -9.91 -23.24
CA LEU A 530 16.04 -11.25 -23.49
C LEU A 530 14.52 -11.32 -23.67
N PHE A 531 13.78 -10.35 -23.11
CA PHE A 531 12.33 -10.32 -23.10
C PHE A 531 11.73 -9.26 -24.04
N ILE A 532 12.52 -8.44 -24.74
CA ILE A 532 12.01 -7.50 -25.75
C ILE A 532 11.13 -8.23 -26.77
N TRP A 533 11.61 -9.37 -27.28
CA TRP A 533 10.93 -10.17 -28.30
C TRP A 533 9.86 -11.13 -27.73
N LYS A 534 9.61 -11.12 -26.42
CA LYS A 534 8.64 -11.99 -25.76
C LYS A 534 7.49 -11.17 -25.17
N ASP A 535 6.26 -11.64 -25.32
CA ASP A 535 5.06 -11.02 -24.72
C ASP A 535 4.85 -11.39 -23.24
N LYS A 536 5.93 -11.79 -22.54
CA LYS A 536 5.88 -12.14 -21.12
C LYS A 536 6.27 -10.94 -20.25
N SER A 537 5.57 -10.78 -19.12
CA SER A 537 5.89 -9.75 -18.14
C SER A 537 7.26 -9.99 -17.51
N ILE A 538 8.13 -8.98 -17.56
CA ILE A 538 9.49 -9.00 -17.04
C ILE A 538 9.50 -8.81 -15.50
N PHE A 539 8.45 -8.20 -14.94
CA PHE A 539 8.37 -7.79 -13.53
C PHE A 539 8.60 -8.94 -12.54
N LYS A 540 8.10 -10.14 -12.84
CA LYS A 540 8.32 -11.31 -11.98
C LYS A 540 9.82 -11.61 -11.82
N TYR A 541 10.56 -11.60 -12.93
CA TYR A 541 11.99 -11.89 -12.94
C TYR A 541 12.80 -10.78 -12.28
N ILE A 542 12.40 -9.51 -12.47
CA ILE A 542 13.04 -8.37 -11.80
C ILE A 542 12.93 -8.53 -10.27
N ILE A 543 11.75 -8.86 -9.75
CA ILE A 543 11.56 -9.06 -8.30
C ILE A 543 12.43 -10.20 -7.78
N VAL A 544 12.46 -11.34 -8.48
CA VAL A 544 13.27 -12.51 -8.08
C VAL A 544 14.75 -12.13 -8.05
N VAL A 545 15.29 -11.59 -9.14
CA VAL A 545 16.72 -11.23 -9.24
C VAL A 545 17.10 -10.15 -8.22
N SER A 546 16.26 -9.13 -8.05
CA SER A 546 16.54 -8.03 -7.12
C SER A 546 16.57 -8.54 -5.67
N LEU A 547 15.62 -9.39 -5.29
CA LEU A 547 15.59 -9.98 -3.95
C LEU A 547 16.74 -10.96 -3.72
N THR A 548 17.06 -11.81 -4.69
CA THR A 548 18.18 -12.75 -4.58
C THR A 548 19.50 -12.00 -4.39
N LEU A 549 19.76 -10.96 -5.18
CA LEU A 549 20.97 -10.14 -5.03
C LEU A 549 20.97 -9.39 -3.70
N TYR A 550 19.85 -8.78 -3.31
CA TYR A 550 19.73 -8.05 -2.06
C TYR A 550 19.96 -8.94 -0.83
N ILE A 551 19.42 -10.16 -0.83
CA ILE A 551 19.68 -11.17 0.20
C ILE A 551 21.15 -11.56 0.20
N GLY A 552 21.73 -11.86 -0.97
CA GLY A 552 23.15 -12.19 -1.08
C GLY A 552 24.05 -11.12 -0.46
N ILE A 553 23.72 -9.85 -0.70
CA ILE A 553 24.45 -8.71 -0.15
C ILE A 553 24.21 -8.55 1.36
N ASN A 554 23.00 -8.79 1.87
CA ASN A 554 22.72 -8.75 3.31
C ASN A 554 23.53 -9.76 4.11
N PHE A 555 23.81 -10.92 3.50
CA PHE A 555 24.62 -11.97 4.10
C PHE A 555 26.10 -11.88 3.74
N PHE A 556 26.47 -10.95 2.87
CA PHE A 556 27.86 -10.60 2.61
C PHE A 556 28.31 -9.57 3.66
N ASN A 557 29.33 -9.91 4.45
CA ASN A 557 29.82 -9.03 5.50
C ASN A 557 30.60 -7.84 4.88
N ILE A 558 29.86 -6.82 4.44
CA ILE A 558 30.39 -5.62 3.76
C ILE A 558 31.37 -4.87 4.66
N ASP A 559 31.04 -4.68 5.94
CA ASP A 559 31.88 -3.88 6.84
C ASP A 559 33.21 -4.59 7.14
N SER A 560 33.20 -5.92 7.27
CA SER A 560 34.44 -6.70 7.35
C SER A 560 35.25 -6.66 6.05
N PHE A 561 34.60 -6.68 4.89
CA PHE A 561 35.28 -6.59 3.60
C PHE A 561 35.94 -5.22 3.41
N ILE A 562 35.22 -4.14 3.74
CA ILE A 562 35.73 -2.76 3.70
C ILE A 562 36.93 -2.62 4.64
N ALA A 563 36.81 -3.07 5.90
CA ALA A 563 37.89 -3.00 6.87
C ALA A 563 39.15 -3.66 6.30
N LYS A 564 39.02 -4.91 5.82
CA LYS A 564 40.15 -5.68 5.28
C LYS A 564 40.82 -4.95 4.11
N LYS A 565 40.03 -4.47 3.14
CA LYS A 565 40.55 -3.83 1.93
C LYS A 565 41.17 -2.47 2.19
N ASN A 566 40.58 -1.66 3.08
CA ASN A 566 41.16 -0.37 3.42
C ASN A 566 42.45 -0.52 4.21
N ILE A 567 42.53 -1.49 5.14
CA ILE A 567 43.77 -1.76 5.89
C ILE A 567 44.90 -2.24 4.97
N GLU A 568 44.58 -3.10 3.98
CA GLU A 568 45.54 -3.50 2.94
C GLU A 568 46.01 -2.29 2.13
N LEU A 569 45.10 -1.40 1.71
CA LEU A 569 45.45 -0.22 0.92
C LEU A 569 46.21 0.86 1.71
N SER A 570 45.95 1.00 3.02
CA SER A 570 46.65 1.97 3.88
C SER A 570 48.13 1.62 4.06
N ALA A 571 48.54 0.39 3.79
CA ALA A 571 49.96 -0.01 3.78
C ALA A 571 50.73 0.59 2.58
N ASP A 572 50.07 0.74 1.43
CA ASP A 572 50.67 1.18 0.17
C ASP A 572 50.36 2.65 -0.19
N LYS A 573 49.24 3.18 0.31
CA LYS A 573 48.73 4.54 0.01
C LYS A 573 48.38 5.27 1.32
N LYS A 574 48.61 6.60 1.38
CA LYS A 574 48.10 7.46 2.48
C LYS A 574 46.59 7.64 2.38
N ILE A 575 45.83 6.60 2.70
CA ILE A 575 44.36 6.66 2.81
C ILE A 575 43.98 7.07 4.23
N ASP A 576 43.00 7.94 4.36
CA ASP A 576 42.48 8.38 5.66
C ASP A 576 41.80 7.21 6.40
N ASN A 577 42.39 6.79 7.51
CA ASN A 577 41.90 5.71 8.37
C ASN A 577 40.64 6.09 9.17
N ASN A 578 40.25 7.37 9.18
CA ASN A 578 39.08 7.84 9.93
C ASN A 578 37.79 7.07 9.59
N TYR A 579 37.64 6.59 8.35
CA TYR A 579 36.45 5.82 7.95
C TYR A 579 36.30 4.48 8.71
N LEU A 580 37.41 3.88 9.16
CA LEU A 580 37.38 2.62 9.91
C LEU A 580 36.61 2.76 11.23
N THR A 581 36.57 3.97 11.82
CA THR A 581 35.88 4.23 13.10
C THR A 581 34.36 4.15 13.01
N VAL A 582 33.78 4.28 11.80
CA VAL A 582 32.33 4.30 11.56
C VAL A 582 31.79 2.91 11.17
N LEU A 583 32.67 1.90 11.04
CA LEU A 583 32.30 0.53 10.68
C LEU A 583 31.53 -0.17 11.81
N SER A 584 30.63 -1.10 11.46
CA SER A 584 29.82 -1.85 12.43
C SER A 584 30.67 -2.89 13.17
N LEU A 585 30.08 -3.57 14.16
CA LEU A 585 30.74 -4.67 14.88
C LEU A 585 31.01 -5.90 13.98
N ASP A 586 30.45 -5.91 12.78
CA ASP A 586 30.63 -7.00 11.82
C ASP A 586 32.11 -7.14 11.40
N SER A 587 32.90 -6.06 11.51
CA SER A 587 34.33 -6.04 11.22
C SER A 587 35.24 -6.49 12.37
N ILE A 588 34.69 -6.89 13.54
CA ILE A 588 35.47 -7.12 14.76
C ILE A 588 36.66 -8.07 14.60
N LYS A 589 36.49 -9.16 13.85
CA LYS A 589 37.58 -10.13 13.63
C LYS A 589 38.77 -9.46 12.90
N VAL A 590 38.48 -8.61 11.93
CA VAL A 590 39.48 -7.91 11.12
C VAL A 590 40.13 -6.80 11.92
N MET A 591 39.34 -6.01 12.66
CA MET A 591 39.85 -4.93 13.51
C MET A 591 40.78 -5.45 14.61
N ASN A 592 40.42 -6.55 15.28
CA ASN A 592 41.28 -7.18 16.29
C ASN A 592 42.59 -7.68 15.68
N LYS A 593 42.54 -8.33 14.51
CA LYS A 593 43.73 -8.81 13.81
C LYS A 593 44.65 -7.65 13.41
N ALA A 594 44.09 -6.59 12.86
CA ALA A 594 44.86 -5.44 12.41
C ALA A 594 45.52 -4.67 13.55
N ARG A 595 44.85 -4.59 14.72
CA ARG A 595 45.45 -4.07 15.95
C ARG A 595 46.64 -4.93 16.41
N ASN A 596 46.47 -6.25 16.46
CA ASN A 596 47.54 -7.17 16.87
C ASN A 596 48.75 -7.13 15.92
N GLU A 597 48.52 -6.87 14.63
CA GLU A 597 49.57 -6.70 13.62
C GLU A 597 50.19 -5.30 13.59
N GLY A 598 49.75 -4.36 14.45
CA GLY A 598 50.23 -2.98 14.47
C GLY A 598 49.85 -2.14 13.26
N LYS A 599 48.85 -2.56 12.47
CA LYS A 599 48.39 -1.85 11.26
C LYS A 599 47.42 -0.71 11.54
N ILE A 600 46.85 -0.67 12.75
CA ILE A 600 45.93 0.39 13.21
C ILE A 600 46.42 0.83 14.59
N ASP A 601 46.43 2.14 14.82
CA ASP A 601 46.73 2.75 16.11
C ASP A 601 45.65 2.44 17.16
N ASP A 602 46.07 2.36 18.42
CA ASP A 602 45.15 2.07 19.53
C ASP A 602 44.02 3.10 19.64
N GLU A 603 44.29 4.38 19.34
CA GLU A 603 43.30 5.45 19.42
C GLU A 603 42.14 5.22 18.43
N THR A 604 42.45 4.95 17.17
CA THR A 604 41.45 4.61 16.13
C THR A 604 40.67 3.35 16.49
N TYR A 605 41.33 2.33 17.04
CA TYR A 605 40.67 1.10 17.49
C TYR A 605 39.69 1.35 18.64
N PHE A 606 40.08 2.11 19.67
CA PHE A 606 39.19 2.42 20.79
C PHE A 606 38.04 3.34 20.39
N LYS A 607 38.29 4.32 19.49
CA LYS A 607 37.23 5.15 18.89
C LYS A 607 36.19 4.31 18.17
N TRP A 608 36.64 3.37 17.32
CA TRP A 608 35.76 2.40 16.64
C TRP A 608 34.98 1.56 17.64
N LYS A 609 35.66 0.91 18.59
CA LYS A 609 35.04 -0.02 19.54
C LYS A 609 33.99 0.67 20.40
N ASN A 610 34.25 1.89 20.87
CA ASN A 610 33.31 2.66 21.67
C ASN A 610 32.11 3.13 20.84
N GLY A 611 32.33 3.58 19.59
CA GLY A 611 31.25 3.99 18.68
C GLY A 611 30.36 2.84 18.23
N ALA A 612 30.91 1.63 18.14
CA ALA A 612 30.18 0.43 17.72
C ALA A 612 29.56 -0.35 18.89
N ASN A 613 29.86 -0.01 20.14
CA ASN A 613 29.42 -0.78 21.30
C ASN A 613 27.90 -0.67 21.52
N ILE A 614 27.22 -1.81 21.56
CA ILE A 614 25.78 -1.91 21.79
C ILE A 614 25.58 -2.78 23.03
N LYS A 615 24.94 -2.21 24.05
CA LYS A 615 24.51 -2.96 25.24
C LYS A 615 23.25 -3.75 24.91
N ILE A 616 23.24 -5.02 25.31
CA ILE A 616 22.09 -5.92 25.21
C ILE A 616 21.64 -6.25 26.62
N ASP A 617 20.37 -6.03 26.91
CA ASP A 617 19.79 -6.28 28.23
C ASP A 617 18.95 -7.57 28.25
N ASN A 618 18.36 -7.96 27.10
CA ASN A 618 17.42 -9.08 27.01
C ASN A 618 17.85 -10.16 26.01
N TRP A 619 17.42 -11.41 26.24
CA TRP A 619 17.76 -12.55 25.37
C TRP A 619 17.27 -12.39 23.92
N TYR A 620 16.12 -11.72 23.71
CA TYR A 620 15.52 -11.54 22.38
C TYR A 620 16.23 -10.47 21.54
N GLU A 621 17.15 -9.72 22.14
CA GLU A 621 18.04 -8.76 21.45
C GLU A 621 19.31 -9.45 20.91
N TYR A 622 19.41 -10.77 21.07
CA TYR A 622 20.58 -11.54 20.67
C TYR A 622 21.01 -11.21 19.23
N ASN A 623 22.29 -10.85 19.11
CA ASN A 623 22.98 -10.66 17.85
C ASN A 623 24.39 -11.25 17.95
N TYR A 624 24.79 -12.01 16.94
CA TYR A 624 26.06 -12.74 16.90
C TYR A 624 27.29 -11.84 17.07
N PHE A 625 27.39 -10.74 16.32
CA PHE A 625 28.57 -9.86 16.39
C PHE A 625 28.61 -9.04 17.68
N ILE A 626 27.46 -8.67 18.24
CA ILE A 626 27.42 -8.02 19.56
C ILE A 626 27.87 -8.98 20.66
N TYR A 627 27.36 -10.22 20.65
CA TYR A 627 27.75 -11.24 21.62
C TYR A 627 29.26 -11.48 21.60
N LYS A 628 29.82 -11.64 20.39
CA LYS A 628 31.26 -11.80 20.19
C LYS A 628 32.08 -10.58 20.62
N ALA A 629 31.55 -9.37 20.44
CA ALA A 629 32.24 -8.14 20.86
C ALA A 629 32.34 -7.99 22.38
N ASN A 630 31.38 -8.53 23.11
CA ASN A 630 31.34 -8.52 24.57
C ASN A 630 32.17 -9.65 25.22
N GLY A 631 32.88 -10.46 24.42
CA GLY A 631 33.77 -11.50 24.93
C GLY A 631 33.05 -12.68 25.59
N LYS A 632 31.78 -12.89 25.25
CA LYS A 632 30.98 -14.04 25.70
C LYS A 632 30.91 -15.11 24.62
#